data_AF-A0AAE4ERB1-F1
#
_entry.id   AF-A0AAE4ERB1-F1
#
_cell.length_a   1.000
_cell.length_b   1.000
_cell.length_c   1.000
_cell.angle_alpha   90.00
_cell.angle_beta   90.00
_cell.angle_gamma   90.00
#
_symmetry.space_group_name_H-M   'P 1'
#
loop_
_entity.id
_entity.type
_entity.pdbx_description
1 polymer ?
#
loop_
_entity_poly.entity_id
_entity_poly.type
_entity_poly.pdbx_seq_one_letter_code
_entity_poly.pdbx_strand_id
1 'polypeptide(L)'
;MAAETYNPWTIVNLVFTHLAEQGLHPTLGAAGDPGEPAAALLRAFGIVPAAEGDARVRAGVHDELAALRARLLDTPPGRGSVSD
;
A
#
# COMPACT_ATOMS: atom_id res chain seq x y z
N MET A 1 18.39 -0.65 -24.50
CA MET A 1 18.33 -1.28 -23.17
C MET A 1 17.05 -0.83 -22.52
N ALA A 2 16.16 -1.73 -22.10
CA ALA A 2 14.93 -1.35 -21.41
C ALA A 2 15.30 -0.79 -20.03
N ALA A 3 14.68 0.32 -19.61
CA ALA A 3 14.90 0.88 -18.28
C ALA A 3 14.32 -0.07 -17.24
N GLU A 4 15.12 -0.43 -16.24
CA GLU A 4 14.65 -1.24 -15.13
C GLU A 4 13.68 -0.41 -14.28
N THR A 5 12.49 -0.95 -14.01
CA THR A 5 11.44 -0.29 -13.24
C THR A 5 11.04 -1.19 -12.09
N TYR A 6 10.88 -0.59 -10.91
CA TYR A 6 10.42 -1.29 -9.71
C TYR A 6 9.15 -0.66 -9.16
N ASN A 7 8.34 -1.47 -8.47
CA ASN A 7 7.17 -1.01 -7.75
C ASN A 7 7.61 -0.19 -6.50
N PRO A 8 7.17 1.08 -6.36
CA PRO A 8 7.44 1.94 -5.22
C PRO A 8 7.20 1.30 -3.84
N TRP A 9 6.10 0.57 -3.65
CA TRP A 9 5.80 -0.10 -2.38
C TRP A 9 6.75 -1.25 -2.06
N THR A 10 7.17 -2.01 -3.06
CA THR A 10 8.19 -3.06 -2.87
C THR A 10 9.49 -2.47 -2.37
N ILE A 11 9.90 -1.33 -2.93
CA ILE A 11 11.11 -0.61 -2.52
C ILE A 11 10.97 -0.06 -1.10
N VAL A 12 9.83 0.55 -0.77
CA VAL A 12 9.56 1.02 0.59
C VAL A 12 9.60 -0.13 1.58
N ASN A 13 8.94 -1.24 1.29
CA ASN A 13 8.91 -2.40 2.18
C ASN A 13 10.32 -2.93 2.43
N LEU A 14 11.12 -3.12 1.37
CA LEU A 14 12.52 -3.57 1.50
C LEU A 14 13.34 -2.64 2.40
N VAL A 15 13.25 -1.33 2.15
CA VAL A 15 13.98 -0.32 2.93
C VAL A 15 13.50 -0.28 4.37
N PHE A 16 12.19 -0.33 4.60
CA PHE A 16 11.62 -0.31 5.94
C PHE A 16 12.02 -1.54 6.75
N THR A 17 11.98 -2.73 6.14
CA THR A 17 12.46 -3.96 6.76
C THR A 17 13.94 -3.84 7.14
N HIS A 18 14.79 -3.37 6.22
CA HIS A 18 16.21 -3.22 6.48
C HIS A 18 16.51 -2.22 7.62
N LEU A 19 15.79 -1.09 7.66
CA LEU A 19 15.92 -0.12 8.75
C LEU A 19 15.43 -0.69 10.08
N ALA A 20 14.34 -1.46 10.07
CA ALA A 20 13.83 -2.14 11.26
C ALA A 20 14.81 -3.20 11.80
N GLU A 21 15.49 -3.94 10.94
CA GLU A 21 16.55 -4.88 11.32
C GLU A 21 17.73 -4.18 12.01
N GLN A 22 17.94 -2.88 11.72
CA GLN A 22 18.94 -2.03 12.39
C GLN A 22 18.42 -1.35 13.67
N GLY A 23 17.18 -1.63 14.09
CA GLY A 23 16.56 -1.03 15.26
C GLY A 23 15.96 0.37 15.02
N LEU A 24 15.82 0.79 13.76
CA LEU A 24 15.15 2.04 13.39
C LEU A 24 13.66 1.79 13.16
N HIS A 25 12.83 2.78 13.46
CA HIS A 25 11.37 2.69 13.28
C HIS A 25 10.90 3.70 12.23
N PRO A 26 11.12 3.41 10.94
CA PRO A 26 10.71 4.31 9.87
C PRO A 26 9.18 4.42 9.82
N THR A 27 8.69 5.64 9.63
CA THR A 27 7.26 5.91 9.45
C THR A 27 7.05 6.57 8.10
N LEU A 28 5.90 6.27 7.48
CA LEU A 28 5.39 7.11 6.41
C LEU A 28 4.90 8.39 7.08
N GLY A 29 5.41 9.54 6.64
CA GLY A 29 5.06 10.85 7.22
C GLY A 29 3.55 11.15 7.15
N ALA A 30 3.14 12.37 7.51
CA ALA A 30 1.73 12.73 7.77
C ALA A 30 0.70 12.35 6.68
N ALA A 31 1.11 12.24 5.42
CA ALA A 31 0.21 11.85 4.31
C ALA A 31 0.03 10.33 4.14
N GLY A 32 0.90 9.49 4.72
CA GLY A 32 0.85 8.03 4.60
C GLY A 32 1.10 7.49 3.18
N ASP A 33 1.37 8.35 2.18
CA ASP A 33 1.68 7.94 0.81
C ASP A 33 3.19 7.72 0.63
N PRO A 34 3.64 6.48 0.37
CA PRO A 34 5.05 6.20 0.12
C PRO A 34 5.51 6.54 -1.30
N GLY A 35 4.61 6.89 -2.21
CA GLY A 35 4.91 7.03 -3.64
C GLY A 35 6.04 8.02 -3.92
N GLU A 36 5.95 9.22 -3.34
CA GLU A 36 6.94 10.28 -3.55
C GLU A 36 8.32 9.96 -2.92
N PRO A 37 8.42 9.55 -1.63
CA PRO A 37 9.69 9.13 -1.03
C PRO A 37 10.35 7.95 -1.76
N ALA A 38 9.57 6.95 -2.16
CA ALA A 38 10.07 5.79 -2.90
C ALA A 38 10.60 6.18 -4.29
N ALA A 39 9.86 7.04 -5.00
CA ALA A 39 10.29 7.55 -6.29
C ALA A 39 11.58 8.38 -6.17
N ALA A 40 11.74 9.16 -5.10
CA ALA A 40 12.96 9.91 -4.82
C ALA A 40 14.16 8.98 -4.59
N LEU A 41 13.98 7.91 -3.81
CA LEU A 41 15.03 6.91 -3.58
C LEU A 41 15.43 6.19 -4.88
N LEU A 42 14.46 5.75 -5.67
CA LEU A 42 14.72 5.08 -6.95
C LEU A 42 15.49 6.00 -7.91
N ARG A 43 15.11 7.28 -7.98
CA ARG A 43 15.83 8.28 -8.78
C ARG A 43 17.27 8.49 -8.29
N ALA A 44 17.52 8.47 -6.98
CA ALA A 44 18.87 8.55 -6.43
C ALA A 44 19.76 7.35 -6.83
N PHE A 45 19.16 6.18 -7.10
CA PHE A 45 19.83 5.01 -7.64
C PHE A 45 19.87 4.97 -9.18
N GLY A 46 19.43 6.02 -9.87
CA GLY A 46 19.42 6.09 -11.34
C GLY A 46 18.29 5.32 -12.01
N ILE A 47 17.30 4.87 -11.23
CA ILE A 47 16.14 4.10 -11.70
C ILE A 47 14.98 5.06 -11.95
N VAL A 48 14.30 4.92 -13.11
CA VAL A 48 13.10 5.70 -13.43
C VAL A 48 11.86 4.92 -12.98
N PRO A 49 11.13 5.38 -11.95
CA PRO A 49 9.90 4.73 -11.50
C PRO A 49 8.76 4.98 -12.50
N ALA A 50 8.02 3.94 -12.88
CA ALA A 50 6.81 4.07 -13.70
C ALA A 50 5.58 4.27 -12.81
N ALA A 51 4.93 5.44 -12.92
CA ALA A 51 3.76 5.79 -12.11
C ALA A 51 2.46 5.05 -12.53
N GLU A 52 2.38 4.55 -13.77
CA GLU A 52 1.14 3.99 -14.35
C GLU A 52 0.77 2.57 -13.90
N GLY A 53 1.75 1.77 -13.46
CA GLY A 53 1.47 0.45 -12.87
C GLY A 53 0.81 0.59 -11.49
N ASP A 54 1.34 1.52 -10.70
CA ASP A 54 0.94 1.75 -9.32
C ASP A 54 -0.47 2.30 -9.18
N ALA A 55 -0.90 3.20 -10.06
CA ALA A 55 -2.23 3.79 -9.99
C ALA A 55 -3.35 2.75 -10.20
N ARG A 56 -3.17 1.84 -11.18
CA ARG A 56 -4.16 0.79 -11.48
C ARG A 56 -4.20 -0.30 -10.41
N VAL A 57 -3.03 -0.72 -9.91
CA VAL A 57 -2.94 -1.69 -8.82
C VAL A 57 -3.57 -1.11 -7.54
N ARG A 58 -3.30 0.17 -7.23
CA ARG A 58 -3.86 0.84 -6.06
C ARG A 58 -5.39 0.98 -6.14
N ALA A 59 -5.93 1.30 -7.32
CA ALA A 59 -7.38 1.32 -7.53
C ALA A 59 -8.01 -0.05 -7.27
N GLY A 60 -7.44 -1.12 -7.83
CA GLY A 60 -7.92 -2.49 -7.59
C GLY A 60 -7.87 -2.91 -6.13
N VAL A 61 -6.80 -2.57 -5.41
CA VAL A 61 -6.68 -2.81 -3.96
C VAL A 61 -7.73 -2.03 -3.17
N HIS A 62 -8.00 -0.77 -3.51
CA HIS A 62 -9.05 0.01 -2.85
C HIS A 62 -10.44 -0.58 -3.08
N ASP A 63 -10.74 -1.02 -4.31
CA ASP A 63 -12.00 -1.67 -4.66
C ASP A 63 -12.19 -2.99 -3.90
N GLU A 64 -11.13 -3.81 -3.82
CA GLU A 64 -11.16 -5.07 -3.07
C GLU A 64 -11.33 -4.84 -1.56
N LEU A 65 -10.63 -3.86 -0.99
CA LEU A 65 -10.79 -3.48 0.42
C LEU A 65 -12.18 -2.92 0.70
N ALA A 66 -12.79 -2.17 -0.23
CA ALA A 66 -14.16 -1.70 -0.10
C ALA A 66 -15.16 -2.86 -0.12
N ALA A 67 -14.98 -3.82 -1.02
CA ALA A 67 -15.80 -5.03 -1.08
C ALA A 67 -15.66 -5.89 0.19
N LEU A 68 -14.45 -6.01 0.74
CA LEU A 68 -14.20 -6.75 1.98
C LEU A 68 -14.88 -6.06 3.18
N ARG A 69 -14.80 -4.73 3.27
CA ARG A 69 -15.49 -3.95 4.32
C ARG A 69 -17.00 -4.13 4.25
N ALA A 70 -17.60 -4.04 3.07
CA ALA A 70 -19.03 -4.24 2.90
C ALA A 70 -19.48 -5.65 3.36
N ARG A 71 -18.68 -6.68 3.09
CA ARG A 71 -19.03 -8.06 3.49
C ARG A 71 -18.90 -8.29 5.00
N LEU A 72 -17.89 -7.71 5.63
CA LEU A 72 -17.56 -7.97 7.03
C LEU A 72 -18.25 -7.02 8.01
N LEU A 73 -18.48 -5.76 7.61
CA LEU A 73 -19.01 -4.72 8.49
C LEU A 73 -20.51 -4.42 8.25
N ASP A 74 -21.06 -4.80 7.09
CA ASP A 74 -22.45 -4.54 6.71
C ASP A 74 -23.35 -5.79 6.87
N THR A 75 -22.90 -6.79 7.63
CA THR A 75 -23.79 -7.86 8.11
C THR A 75 -24.68 -7.27 9.21
N PRO A 76 -26.01 -7.13 9.02
CA PRO A 76 -26.87 -6.62 10.08
C PRO A 76 -26.83 -7.59 11.28
N PRO A 77 -26.87 -7.10 12.54
CA PRO A 77 -27.01 -7.99 13.68
C PRO A 77 -28.27 -8.81 13.46
N GLY A 78 -28.12 -10.14 13.43
CA GLY A 78 -29.21 -11.06 13.16
C GLY A 78 -30.42 -10.69 14.01
N ARG A 79 -31.58 -10.51 13.37
CA ARG A 79 -32.87 -10.40 14.04
C ARG A 79 -33.02 -11.61 14.96
N GLY A 80 -32.73 -11.41 16.25
CA GLY A 80 -33.19 -12.31 17.29
C GLY A 80 -34.71 -12.28 17.24
N SER A 81 -35.30 -13.39 16.79
CA SER A 81 -36.73 -13.63 16.94
C SER A 81 -37.00 -13.76 18.44
N VAL A 82 -37.47 -12.68 19.06
CA VAL A 82 -38.22 -12.77 20.32
C VAL A 82 -39.61 -13.21 19.90
N SER A 83 -39.90 -14.48 20.13
CA SER A 83 -41.27 -14.99 20.16
C SER A 83 -41.71 -14.99 21.62
N ASP A 84 -42.85 -14.32 21.87
CA ASP A 84 -43.69 -14.44 23.07
C ASP A 84 -44.09 -15.90 23.35
#